data_AF-W9GE48-F1
#
_entry.id   AF-W9GE48-F1
#
_cell.length_a   1.000
_cell.length_b   1.000
_cell.length_c   1.000
_cell.angle_alpha   90.00
_cell.angle_beta   90.00
_cell.angle_gamma   90.00
#
_symmetry.space_group_name_H-M   'P 1'
#
loop_
_entity.id
_entity.type
_entity.pdbx_description
1 polymer ?
#
loop_
_entity_poly.entity_id
_entity_poly.type
_entity_poly.pdbx_seq_one_letter_code
_entity_poly.pdbx_strand_id
1 'polypeptide(L)'
;MGVMSTSSAPTPPSTPASPSSESTPSSEAAGAQPVAEPVGEPVVAPVGEPVGDAQGQPVVEVAPPRRSAYSMGSMPNMLRSLFVMGVFVLALFAIVPRIGQVDRPAVDALAKAQYTAEQTSWPIELPTGLGSGWIPTVATYAPGTDRVPTFTTVWKTPAGADIALKQAVKVTGGWVTRSVNAAPRSGSAEVSGRTFERYAAVDGKQLSYLARGAGDTGLTIVATGTAAEDELKAFVAALKPVTPAG
;
A
#
# COMPACT_ATOMS: atom_id res chain seq x y z
N MET A 1 -66.78 33.19 0.65
CA MET A 1 -66.43 34.16 -0.40
C MET A 1 -64.93 34.12 -0.65
N GLY A 2 -64.48 33.94 -1.90
CA GLY A 2 -63.12 34.29 -2.33
C GLY A 2 -62.28 33.20 -3.00
N VAL A 3 -62.62 32.86 -4.26
CA VAL A 3 -61.78 32.47 -5.43
C VAL A 3 -60.53 31.59 -5.20
N MET A 4 -60.44 30.32 -5.62
CA MET A 4 -60.30 29.77 -6.99
C MET A 4 -59.32 30.52 -7.91
N SER A 5 -58.09 30.02 -8.03
CA SER A 5 -57.29 30.11 -9.25
C SER A 5 -56.48 28.84 -9.46
N THR A 6 -56.71 28.25 -10.63
CA THR A 6 -55.96 27.18 -11.28
C THR A 6 -54.69 27.75 -11.91
N SER A 7 -53.68 26.91 -12.19
CA SER A 7 -53.01 26.82 -13.51
C SER A 7 -51.55 26.32 -13.42
N SER A 8 -51.37 25.14 -14.02
CA SER A 8 -50.30 24.70 -14.93
C SER A 8 -48.86 24.47 -14.44
N ALA A 9 -48.47 23.20 -14.54
CA ALA A 9 -47.10 22.72 -14.74
C ALA A 9 -46.59 23.02 -16.16
N PRO A 10 -45.26 23.11 -16.36
CA PRO A 10 -44.66 22.88 -17.67
C PRO A 10 -43.74 21.64 -17.69
N THR A 11 -44.04 20.72 -18.61
CA THR A 11 -43.20 19.61 -19.10
C THR A 11 -42.14 20.17 -20.09
N PRO A 12 -41.02 19.45 -20.36
CA PRO A 12 -39.76 20.02 -20.84
C PRO A 12 -39.69 20.26 -22.35
N PRO A 13 -38.75 21.10 -22.84
CA PRO A 13 -38.43 21.17 -24.25
C PRO A 13 -37.45 20.07 -24.69
N SER A 14 -37.72 19.57 -25.89
CA SER A 14 -37.05 18.53 -26.64
C SER A 14 -35.60 18.84 -27.04
N THR A 15 -34.82 17.76 -27.14
CA THR A 15 -33.55 17.61 -27.88
C THR A 15 -33.59 18.22 -29.29
N PRO A 16 -32.46 18.81 -29.73
CA PRO A 16 -31.98 18.68 -31.10
C PRO A 16 -30.69 17.87 -31.16
N ALA A 17 -30.71 16.83 -31.98
CA ALA A 17 -29.53 16.11 -32.44
C ALA A 17 -28.74 16.98 -33.44
N SER A 18 -27.41 16.87 -33.46
CA SER A 18 -26.61 16.86 -34.71
C SER A 18 -25.13 16.56 -34.46
N PRO A 19 -24.40 16.10 -35.51
CA PRO A 19 -23.37 15.06 -35.41
C PRO A 19 -21.95 15.57 -35.73
N SER A 20 -20.93 14.78 -35.38
CA SER A 20 -19.58 14.72 -35.98
C SER A 20 -18.87 13.49 -35.37
N SER A 21 -18.78 12.37 -36.07
CA SER A 21 -17.63 11.93 -36.92
C SER A 21 -16.33 11.83 -36.11
N GLU A 22 -15.95 10.64 -35.63
CA GLU A 22 -15.22 9.57 -36.33
C GLU A 22 -13.70 9.80 -36.34
N SER A 23 -12.95 8.89 -35.70
CA SER A 23 -11.69 8.28 -36.16
C SER A 23 -10.84 7.79 -34.99
N THR A 24 -10.82 6.48 -34.72
CA THR A 24 -9.60 5.66 -34.81
C THR A 24 -9.94 4.17 -34.65
N PRO A 25 -9.58 3.29 -35.59
CA PRO A 25 -9.65 1.85 -35.39
C PRO A 25 -8.41 1.37 -34.63
N SER A 26 -8.59 0.70 -33.48
CA SER A 26 -7.53 -0.10 -32.86
C SER A 26 -7.62 -1.54 -33.38
N SER A 27 -6.62 -1.91 -34.18
CA SER A 27 -6.17 -3.29 -34.47
C SER A 27 -6.04 -4.07 -33.16
N GLU A 28 -6.64 -5.27 -33.03
CA GLU A 28 -6.02 -6.59 -33.32
C GLU A 28 -4.74 -6.82 -32.47
N ALA A 29 -4.57 -7.87 -31.66
CA ALA A 29 -5.02 -9.26 -31.73
C ALA A 29 -4.85 -9.92 -30.34
N ALA A 30 -5.62 -10.97 -30.06
CA ALA A 30 -5.13 -12.27 -29.57
C ALA A 30 -6.25 -13.11 -28.96
N GLY A 31 -6.45 -14.31 -29.51
CA GLY A 31 -6.87 -15.47 -28.73
C GLY A 31 -8.28 -16.01 -28.98
N ALA A 32 -8.47 -16.76 -30.07
CA ALA A 32 -9.38 -17.90 -30.08
C ALA A 32 -8.95 -18.91 -31.16
N GLN A 33 -8.94 -20.18 -30.78
CA GLN A 33 -8.43 -21.37 -31.47
C GLN A 33 -9.28 -21.77 -32.69
N PRO A 34 -8.81 -22.74 -33.50
CA PRO A 34 -9.52 -24.03 -33.44
C PRO A 34 -8.65 -25.29 -33.57
N VAL A 35 -9.12 -26.31 -32.86
CA VAL A 35 -9.01 -27.78 -32.96
C VAL A 35 -8.67 -28.38 -34.35
N ALA A 36 -7.76 -29.37 -34.38
CA ALA A 36 -8.00 -30.73 -34.93
C ALA A 36 -6.72 -31.62 -34.93
N GLU A 37 -6.75 -32.73 -34.19
CA GLU A 37 -6.02 -33.99 -34.49
C GLU A 37 -6.52 -34.58 -35.83
N PRO A 38 -5.74 -35.35 -36.64
CA PRO A 38 -5.36 -36.73 -36.27
C PRO A 38 -4.05 -37.32 -36.89
N VAL A 39 -3.57 -38.39 -36.23
CA VAL A 39 -3.06 -39.67 -36.77
C VAL A 39 -1.96 -39.68 -37.87
N GLY A 40 -0.83 -40.37 -37.58
CA GLY A 40 0.03 -40.96 -38.61
C GLY A 40 1.45 -41.37 -38.16
N GLU A 41 1.62 -42.50 -37.47
CA GLU A 41 2.80 -43.37 -37.64
C GLU A 41 2.70 -44.02 -39.03
N PRO A 42 3.80 -44.38 -39.76
CA PRO A 42 4.65 -45.51 -39.32
C PRO A 42 6.11 -45.60 -39.88
N VAL A 43 6.88 -46.59 -39.37
CA VAL A 43 8.07 -47.30 -39.97
C VAL A 43 9.35 -46.45 -40.19
N VAL A 44 10.63 -46.87 -40.04
CA VAL A 44 11.34 -48.16 -40.17
C VAL A 44 12.69 -48.07 -39.45
N ALA A 45 13.15 -49.15 -38.80
CA ALA A 45 14.56 -49.38 -38.45
C ALA A 45 15.28 -50.18 -39.57
N PRO A 46 16.61 -50.04 -39.72
CA PRO A 46 17.46 -51.23 -39.58
C PRO A 46 18.73 -50.91 -38.77
N VAL A 47 19.03 -51.66 -37.69
CA VAL A 47 19.87 -52.88 -37.66
C VAL A 47 21.30 -52.66 -38.19
N GLY A 48 22.27 -52.83 -37.28
CA GLY A 48 23.69 -52.95 -37.61
C GLY A 48 24.60 -53.02 -36.37
N GLU A 49 24.55 -54.12 -35.62
CA GLU A 49 25.73 -54.59 -34.87
C GLU A 49 26.75 -55.17 -35.86
N PRO A 50 28.06 -55.04 -35.56
CA PRO A 50 28.94 -56.19 -35.76
C PRO A 50 29.67 -56.57 -34.46
N VAL A 51 29.65 -57.87 -34.20
CA VAL A 51 30.37 -58.61 -33.16
C VAL A 51 31.80 -58.93 -33.63
N GLY A 52 32.76 -58.91 -32.69
CA GLY A 52 34.06 -59.62 -32.73
C GLY A 52 35.22 -58.86 -33.41
N ASP A 53 36.46 -58.80 -32.91
CA ASP A 53 37.14 -59.57 -31.85
C ASP A 53 38.39 -58.84 -31.32
N ALA A 54 38.66 -59.08 -30.03
CA ALA A 54 39.96 -59.21 -29.37
C ALA A 54 41.15 -58.31 -29.78
N GLN A 55 41.50 -57.31 -28.95
CA GLN A 55 42.87 -57.05 -28.49
C GLN A 55 42.85 -56.14 -27.24
N GLY A 56 43.35 -56.64 -26.09
CA GLY A 56 43.98 -55.83 -25.04
C GLY A 56 43.10 -55.00 -24.11
N GLN A 57 42.59 -55.62 -23.04
CA GLN A 57 42.28 -54.89 -21.80
C GLN A 57 43.57 -54.24 -21.25
N PRO A 58 43.61 -52.93 -20.96
CA PRO A 58 44.15 -52.50 -19.70
C PRO A 58 43.05 -52.66 -18.67
N VAL A 59 43.28 -53.55 -17.72
CA VAL A 59 42.50 -53.66 -16.49
C VAL A 59 42.31 -52.25 -15.94
N VAL A 60 41.06 -51.79 -15.90
CA VAL A 60 40.70 -50.55 -15.23
C VAL A 60 40.94 -50.80 -13.75
N GLU A 61 42.09 -50.38 -13.24
CA GLU A 61 42.27 -50.28 -11.80
C GLU A 61 41.40 -49.12 -11.32
N VAL A 62 40.18 -49.46 -10.92
CA VAL A 62 39.26 -48.55 -10.25
C VAL A 62 39.89 -48.22 -8.90
N ALA A 63 40.65 -47.12 -8.87
CA ALA A 63 41.09 -46.51 -7.62
C ALA A 63 39.86 -46.35 -6.71
N PRO A 64 39.98 -46.68 -5.40
CA PRO A 64 38.84 -46.54 -4.49
C PRO A 64 38.33 -45.10 -4.55
N PRO A 65 37.01 -44.87 -4.44
CA PRO A 65 36.49 -43.52 -4.41
C PRO A 65 37.22 -42.79 -3.28
N ARG A 66 37.97 -41.74 -3.63
CA ARG A 66 38.53 -40.82 -2.64
C ARG A 66 37.33 -40.35 -1.82
N ARG A 67 37.22 -40.81 -0.58
CA ARG A 67 36.22 -40.32 0.36
C ARG A 67 36.31 -38.81 0.29
N SER A 68 35.21 -38.18 -0.10
CA SER A 68 35.11 -36.73 -0.15
C SER A 68 35.53 -36.21 1.22
N ALA A 69 36.71 -35.61 1.30
CA ALA A 69 37.19 -34.92 2.49
C ALA A 69 36.41 -33.61 2.75
N TYR A 70 35.19 -33.51 2.22
CA TYR A 70 34.30 -32.37 2.37
C TYR A 70 33.25 -32.58 3.47
N SER A 71 33.19 -33.74 4.12
CA SER A 71 32.28 -33.97 5.25
C SER A 71 32.90 -33.81 6.64
N MET A 72 34.17 -33.37 6.73
CA MET A 72 34.84 -33.12 8.02
C MET A 72 35.49 -31.73 8.12
N GLY A 73 34.86 -30.72 7.53
CA GLY A 73 35.02 -29.34 8.01
C GLY A 73 34.30 -29.22 9.34
N SER A 74 35.05 -29.40 10.43
CA SER A 74 34.57 -29.44 11.82
C SER A 74 33.49 -28.38 12.10
N MET A 75 32.46 -28.70 12.90
CA MET A 75 31.51 -27.71 13.43
C MET A 75 32.18 -26.38 13.85
N PRO A 76 33.37 -26.39 14.49
CA PRO A 76 34.17 -25.19 14.73
C PRO A 76 34.52 -24.39 13.48
N ASN A 77 34.91 -25.03 12.38
CA ASN A 77 35.26 -24.39 11.12
C ASN A 77 34.02 -23.82 10.41
N MET A 78 32.88 -24.50 10.53
CA MET A 78 31.59 -24.00 10.03
C MET A 78 31.11 -22.76 10.82
N LEU A 79 31.26 -22.78 12.15
CA LEU A 79 30.97 -21.61 13.00
C LEU A 79 31.94 -20.45 12.74
N ARG A 80 33.22 -20.76 12.45
CA ARG A 80 34.21 -19.76 12.06
C ARG A 80 33.84 -19.08 10.75
N SER A 81 33.42 -19.85 9.74
CA SER A 81 32.99 -19.28 8.45
C SER A 81 31.70 -18.48 8.60
N LEU A 82 30.75 -18.94 9.43
CA LEU A 82 29.52 -18.21 9.74
C LEU A 82 29.81 -16.88 10.44
N PHE A 83 30.75 -16.88 11.39
CA PHE A 83 31.16 -15.66 12.09
C PHE A 83 31.87 -14.67 11.16
N VAL A 84 32.81 -15.15 10.33
CA VAL A 84 33.50 -14.31 9.34
C VAL A 84 32.51 -13.71 8.35
N MET A 85 31.56 -14.51 7.86
CA MET A 85 30.51 -14.03 6.96
C MET A 85 29.56 -13.07 7.66
N GLY A 86 29.21 -13.32 8.92
CA GLY A 86 28.38 -12.42 9.73
C GLY A 86 29.04 -11.07 10.01
N VAL A 87 30.33 -11.08 10.35
CA VAL A 87 31.13 -9.85 10.50
C VAL A 87 31.25 -9.12 9.17
N PHE A 88 31.40 -9.83 8.06
CA PHE A 88 31.43 -9.24 6.73
C PHE A 88 30.08 -8.59 6.36
N VAL A 89 28.95 -9.24 6.64
CA VAL A 89 27.61 -8.66 6.45
C VAL A 89 27.40 -7.47 7.38
N LEU A 90 27.86 -7.53 8.63
CA LEU A 90 27.79 -6.40 9.57
C LEU A 90 28.63 -5.22 9.08
N ALA A 91 29.83 -5.49 8.54
CA ALA A 91 30.69 -4.50 7.94
C ALA A 91 30.04 -3.90 6.70
N LEU A 92 29.43 -4.71 5.83
CA LEU A 92 28.65 -4.21 4.69
C LEU A 92 27.47 -3.36 5.17
N PHE A 93 26.77 -3.77 6.23
CA PHE A 93 25.66 -3.00 6.81
C PHE A 93 26.12 -1.68 7.44
N ALA A 94 27.33 -1.66 8.02
CA ALA A 94 27.95 -0.45 8.56
C ALA A 94 28.53 0.46 7.46
N ILE A 95 28.99 -0.12 6.34
CA ILE A 95 29.53 0.58 5.18
C ILE A 95 28.42 1.18 4.33
N VAL A 96 27.26 0.53 4.22
CA VAL A 96 26.07 1.15 3.64
C VAL A 96 25.86 2.42 4.45
N PRO A 97 26.13 3.59 3.87
CA PRO A 97 25.77 4.82 4.54
C PRO A 97 24.26 4.67 4.67
N ARG A 98 23.78 4.61 5.91
CA ARG A 98 22.40 4.98 6.16
C ARG A 98 22.40 6.44 5.79
N ILE A 99 22.24 6.73 4.50
CA ILE A 99 21.96 8.05 4.00
C ILE A 99 20.77 8.43 4.85
N GLY A 100 21.05 9.25 5.87
CA GLY A 100 20.03 10.00 6.56
C GLY A 100 19.21 10.53 5.42
N GLN A 101 17.96 10.05 5.40
CA GLN A 101 16.85 10.51 4.60
C GLN A 101 17.29 11.75 3.85
N VAL A 102 17.47 11.68 2.52
CA VAL A 102 17.65 12.91 1.72
C VAL A 102 16.68 13.90 2.33
N ASP A 103 17.23 14.94 2.97
CA ASP A 103 16.53 15.97 3.71
C ASP A 103 15.74 16.76 2.66
N ARG A 104 14.78 16.10 2.02
CA ARG A 104 13.61 16.75 1.47
C ARG A 104 13.06 17.41 2.72
N PRO A 105 13.01 18.75 2.76
CA PRO A 105 12.45 19.44 3.91
C PRO A 105 11.16 18.71 4.23
N ALA A 106 11.10 18.11 5.43
CA ALA A 106 9.89 17.43 5.87
C ALA A 106 8.76 18.39 5.55
N VAL A 107 7.76 17.94 4.79
CA VAL A 107 6.66 18.85 4.42
C VAL A 107 6.19 19.46 5.71
N ASP A 108 6.18 20.80 5.77
CA ASP A 108 5.88 21.53 7.00
C ASP A 108 4.38 21.39 7.31
N ALA A 109 4.03 20.20 7.78
CA ALA A 109 2.68 19.81 8.13
C ALA A 109 2.20 20.67 9.28
N LEU A 110 3.10 21.07 10.19
CA LEU A 110 2.78 21.95 11.30
C LEU A 110 2.34 23.32 10.79
N ALA A 111 3.15 24.01 9.99
CA ALA A 111 2.79 25.32 9.44
C ALA A 111 1.49 25.25 8.61
N LYS A 112 1.32 24.19 7.80
CA LYS A 112 0.05 24.00 7.06
C LYS A 112 -1.14 23.75 7.97
N ALA A 113 -0.97 23.00 9.06
CA ALA A 113 -2.03 22.76 10.04
C ALA A 113 -2.39 24.03 10.81
N GLN A 114 -1.39 24.82 11.23
CA GLN A 114 -1.60 26.11 11.90
C GLN A 114 -2.40 27.06 11.01
N TYR A 115 -1.95 27.25 9.77
CA TYR A 115 -2.65 28.07 8.78
C TYR A 115 -4.08 27.58 8.52
N THR A 116 -4.28 26.26 8.42
CA THR A 116 -5.62 25.69 8.24
C THR A 116 -6.50 25.91 9.48
N ALA A 117 -5.94 25.78 10.68
CA ALA A 117 -6.64 26.02 11.94
C ALA A 117 -7.03 27.50 12.08
N GLU A 118 -6.19 28.44 11.65
CA GLU A 118 -6.53 29.88 11.58
C GLU A 118 -7.68 30.12 10.60
N GLN A 119 -7.54 29.60 9.38
CA GLN A 119 -8.51 29.85 8.30
C GLN A 119 -9.90 29.25 8.61
N THR A 120 -9.94 28.10 9.29
CA THR A 120 -11.18 27.34 9.50
C THR A 120 -11.71 27.42 10.93
N SER A 121 -10.88 27.87 11.88
CA SER A 121 -11.12 27.76 13.33
C SER A 121 -11.35 26.32 13.80
N TRP A 122 -10.93 25.32 13.02
CA TRP A 122 -11.06 23.91 13.41
C TRP A 122 -9.93 23.52 14.37
N PRO A 123 -10.21 22.64 15.34
CA PRO A 123 -9.18 22.15 16.26
C PRO A 123 -8.31 21.09 15.57
N ILE A 124 -7.60 21.47 14.51
CA ILE A 124 -6.77 20.56 13.72
C ILE A 124 -5.77 19.86 14.63
N GLU A 125 -5.69 18.54 14.53
CA GLU A 125 -4.78 17.73 15.32
C GLU A 125 -3.62 17.23 14.48
N LEU A 126 -2.41 17.21 15.04
CA LEU A 126 -1.26 16.58 14.44
C LEU A 126 -0.55 15.69 15.46
N PRO A 127 0.11 14.64 15.00
CA PRO A 127 0.88 13.81 15.91
C PRO A 127 2.11 14.57 16.40
N THR A 128 2.38 14.50 17.70
CA THR A 128 3.53 15.14 18.34
C THR A 128 4.29 14.15 19.20
N GLY A 129 5.62 14.22 19.20
CA GLY A 129 6.45 13.34 20.04
C GLY A 129 6.51 11.88 19.58
N LEU A 130 6.27 11.59 18.30
CA LEU A 130 6.32 10.23 17.74
C LEU A 130 7.72 9.59 17.69
N GLY A 131 8.77 10.35 18.04
CA GLY A 131 10.15 9.89 17.98
C GLY A 131 10.74 9.92 16.56
N SER A 132 11.95 9.38 16.40
CA SER A 132 12.66 9.35 15.11
C SER A 132 12.03 8.36 14.13
N GLY A 133 11.92 8.74 12.85
CA GLY A 133 11.45 7.87 11.77
C GLY A 133 10.04 8.15 11.27
N TRP A 134 9.31 9.03 11.94
CA TRP A 134 8.02 9.55 11.49
C TRP A 134 8.22 10.80 10.65
N ILE A 135 7.89 10.72 9.37
CA ILE A 135 8.22 11.79 8.42
C ILE A 135 6.95 12.23 7.70
N PRO A 136 6.52 13.50 7.83
CA PRO A 136 5.42 14.01 7.03
C PRO A 136 5.86 14.15 5.57
N THR A 137 5.14 13.46 4.68
CA THR A 137 5.39 13.45 3.24
C THR A 137 4.42 14.33 2.47
N VAL A 138 3.23 14.57 3.03
CA VAL A 138 2.19 15.40 2.42
C VAL A 138 1.46 16.17 3.52
N ALA A 139 1.12 17.43 3.24
CA ALA A 139 0.16 18.22 4.00
C ALA A 139 -0.61 19.13 3.06
N THR A 140 -1.93 18.98 3.02
CA THR A 140 -2.80 19.72 2.10
C THR A 140 -4.15 19.99 2.72
N TYR A 141 -4.73 21.14 2.37
CA TYR A 141 -6.11 21.48 2.68
C TYR A 141 -6.85 21.71 1.37
N ALA A 142 -7.77 20.81 1.04
CA ALA A 142 -8.53 20.88 -0.20
C ALA A 142 -9.91 20.21 -0.03
N PRO A 143 -10.92 20.62 -0.82
CA PRO A 143 -12.18 19.87 -0.91
C PRO A 143 -11.93 18.46 -1.43
N GLY A 144 -12.42 17.47 -0.69
CA GLY A 144 -12.32 16.06 -1.03
C GLY A 144 -13.63 15.50 -1.60
N THR A 145 -13.96 14.28 -1.19
CA THR A 145 -15.23 13.63 -1.49
C THR A 145 -16.41 14.51 -1.07
N ASP A 146 -17.45 14.55 -1.91
CA ASP A 146 -18.67 15.34 -1.70
C ASP A 146 -18.44 16.84 -1.49
N ARG A 147 -17.31 17.37 -1.98
CA ARG A 147 -16.86 18.76 -1.77
C ARG A 147 -16.65 19.12 -0.29
N VAL A 148 -16.46 18.14 0.58
CA VAL A 148 -16.16 18.37 2.00
C VAL A 148 -14.72 18.89 2.14
N PRO A 149 -14.49 20.10 2.67
CA PRO A 149 -13.14 20.61 2.90
C PRO A 149 -12.41 19.69 3.87
N THR A 150 -11.27 19.16 3.45
CA THR A 150 -10.54 18.13 4.17
C THR A 150 -9.08 18.53 4.31
N PHE A 151 -8.61 18.58 5.55
CA PHE A 151 -7.18 18.65 5.82
C PHE A 151 -6.61 17.24 5.81
N THR A 152 -5.65 16.98 4.93
CA THR A 152 -5.01 15.68 4.76
C THR A 152 -3.51 15.80 4.98
N THR A 153 -2.98 14.95 5.84
CA THR A 153 -1.53 14.74 5.96
C THR A 153 -1.19 13.28 5.72
N VAL A 154 -0.03 13.02 5.13
CA VAL A 154 0.50 11.65 4.95
C VAL A 154 1.84 11.58 5.65
N TRP A 155 2.04 10.51 6.40
CA TRP A 155 3.21 10.27 7.23
C TRP A 155 3.80 8.93 6.89
N LYS A 156 5.11 8.91 6.69
CA LYS A 156 5.88 7.68 6.60
C LYS A 156 6.24 7.21 8.00
N THR A 157 5.96 5.95 8.27
CA THR A 157 6.28 5.26 9.53
C THR A 157 7.74 4.84 9.59
N PRO A 158 8.29 4.55 10.79
CA PRO A 158 9.61 3.95 10.94
C PRO A 158 9.76 2.60 10.21
N ALA A 159 8.69 1.80 10.12
CA ALA A 159 8.67 0.56 9.34
C ALA A 159 8.58 0.78 7.82
N GLY A 160 8.39 2.03 7.37
CA GLY A 160 8.35 2.40 5.95
C GLY A 160 6.98 2.32 5.29
N ALA A 161 5.93 1.99 6.04
CA ALA A 161 4.52 2.10 5.62
C ALA A 161 4.02 3.55 5.69
N ASP A 162 2.88 3.84 5.06
CA ASP A 162 2.28 5.17 5.04
C ASP A 162 0.97 5.22 5.84
N ILE A 163 0.78 6.33 6.56
CA ILE A 163 -0.45 6.66 7.28
C ILE A 163 -0.96 8.01 6.78
N ALA A 164 -2.16 8.01 6.21
CA ALA A 164 -2.90 9.20 5.84
C ALA A 164 -3.86 9.60 6.97
N LEU A 165 -3.70 10.81 7.49
CA LEU A 165 -4.58 11.45 8.46
C LEU A 165 -5.47 12.47 7.73
N LYS A 166 -6.78 12.22 7.71
CA LYS A 166 -7.80 13.08 7.12
C LYS A 166 -8.65 13.69 8.23
N GLN A 167 -8.89 14.99 8.16
CA GLN A 167 -9.63 15.73 9.17
C GLN A 167 -10.62 16.67 8.49
N ALA A 168 -11.88 16.62 8.93
CA ALA A 168 -12.95 17.44 8.37
C ALA A 168 -14.10 17.62 9.38
N VAL A 169 -14.86 18.69 9.22
CA VAL A 169 -16.09 18.99 9.98
C VAL A 169 -17.30 18.77 9.07
N LYS A 170 -18.46 18.41 9.64
CA LYS A 170 -19.72 18.12 8.89
C LYS A 170 -19.52 17.10 7.76
N VAL A 171 -18.88 15.98 8.08
CA VAL A 171 -18.59 14.92 7.12
C VAL A 171 -19.86 14.22 6.63
N THR A 172 -19.90 13.85 5.37
CA THR A 172 -20.96 13.03 4.78
C THR A 172 -20.65 11.54 4.98
N GLY A 173 -21.66 10.68 4.85
CA GLY A 173 -21.45 9.22 4.82
C GLY A 173 -20.52 8.79 3.68
N GLY A 174 -20.61 9.43 2.51
CA GLY A 174 -19.73 9.21 1.37
C GLY A 174 -18.27 9.55 1.68
N TRP A 175 -18.02 10.66 2.38
CA TRP A 175 -16.69 11.04 2.84
C TRP A 175 -16.11 10.02 3.81
N VAL A 176 -16.90 9.51 4.77
CA VAL A 176 -16.41 8.50 5.73
C VAL A 176 -16.04 7.21 4.99
N THR A 177 -16.94 6.70 4.13
CA THR A 177 -16.71 5.50 3.34
C THR A 177 -15.45 5.63 2.48
N ARG A 178 -15.27 6.76 1.78
CA ARG A 178 -14.05 7.00 1.01
C ARG A 178 -12.81 7.20 1.87
N SER A 179 -12.96 7.74 3.07
CA SER A 179 -11.83 7.97 3.97
C SER A 179 -11.26 6.69 4.55
N VAL A 180 -12.11 5.68 4.78
CA VAL A 180 -11.69 4.33 5.22
C VAL A 180 -11.53 3.34 4.05
N ASN A 181 -11.42 3.84 2.81
CA ASN A 181 -11.29 3.03 1.58
C ASN A 181 -12.37 1.95 1.42
N ALA A 182 -13.60 2.26 1.82
CA ALA A 182 -14.76 1.35 1.82
C ALA A 182 -14.51 0.03 2.58
N ALA A 183 -13.56 0.02 3.51
CA ALA A 183 -13.33 -1.13 4.37
C ALA A 183 -14.55 -1.38 5.28
N PRO A 184 -14.91 -2.65 5.54
CA PRO A 184 -15.93 -2.98 6.52
C PRO A 184 -15.48 -2.62 7.94
N ARG A 185 -16.45 -2.30 8.80
CA ARG A 185 -16.18 -2.06 10.23
C ARG A 185 -15.72 -3.36 10.88
N SER A 186 -14.57 -3.32 11.53
CA SER A 186 -13.88 -4.44 12.17
C SER A 186 -13.87 -4.34 13.70
N GLY A 187 -14.48 -3.30 14.26
CA GLY A 187 -14.67 -3.12 15.71
C GLY A 187 -14.49 -1.68 16.16
N SER A 188 -13.96 -1.52 17.37
CA SER A 188 -13.54 -0.25 17.95
C SER A 188 -12.28 -0.44 18.78
N ALA A 189 -11.47 0.60 18.88
CA ALA A 189 -10.29 0.65 19.73
C ALA A 189 -10.33 1.92 20.58
N GLU A 190 -9.96 1.81 21.85
CA GLU A 190 -9.78 2.96 22.72
C GLU A 190 -8.31 3.33 22.74
N VAL A 191 -7.99 4.57 22.40
CA VAL A 191 -6.62 5.08 22.36
C VAL A 191 -6.59 6.46 23.00
N SER A 192 -5.73 6.65 24.00
CA SER A 192 -5.60 7.92 24.74
C SER A 192 -6.93 8.45 25.29
N GLY A 193 -7.82 7.56 25.77
CA GLY A 193 -9.15 7.92 26.29
C GLY A 193 -10.17 8.35 25.24
N ARG A 194 -9.86 8.15 23.94
CA ARG A 194 -10.78 8.40 22.82
C ARG A 194 -11.14 7.09 22.13
N THR A 195 -12.43 6.93 21.84
CA THR A 195 -12.93 5.77 21.10
C THR A 195 -12.80 5.99 19.61
N PHE A 196 -12.08 5.10 18.94
CA PHE A 196 -11.96 5.03 17.49
C PHE A 196 -12.74 3.84 16.96
N GLU A 197 -13.53 4.05 15.91
CA GLU A 197 -14.11 2.98 15.12
C GLU A 197 -13.01 2.37 14.24
N ARG A 198 -12.87 1.05 14.29
CA ARG A 198 -11.85 0.33 13.53
C ARG A 198 -12.46 -0.21 12.24
N TYR A 199 -11.79 0.01 11.12
CA TYR A 199 -12.14 -0.51 9.80
C TYR A 199 -10.94 -1.23 9.22
N ALA A 200 -11.12 -2.46 8.78
CA ALA A 200 -10.02 -3.27 8.23
C ALA A 200 -10.43 -3.75 6.84
N ALA A 201 -9.53 -3.62 5.87
CA ALA A 201 -9.74 -4.18 4.55
C ALA A 201 -9.88 -5.72 4.64
N VAL A 202 -10.64 -6.30 3.71
CA VAL A 202 -10.91 -7.76 3.70
C VAL A 202 -9.63 -8.58 3.55
N ASP A 203 -8.62 -8.02 2.87
CA ASP A 203 -7.30 -8.62 2.70
C ASP A 203 -6.34 -8.37 3.87
N GLY A 204 -6.76 -7.60 4.88
CA GLY A 204 -5.97 -7.24 6.07
C GLY A 204 -4.81 -6.28 5.81
N LYS A 205 -4.62 -5.78 4.58
CA LYS A 205 -3.46 -4.95 4.22
C LYS A 205 -3.61 -3.49 4.61
N GLN A 206 -4.82 -3.07 4.92
CA GLN A 206 -5.13 -1.70 5.28
C GLN A 206 -6.00 -1.64 6.52
N LEU A 207 -5.64 -0.75 7.44
CA LEU A 207 -6.37 -0.48 8.66
C LEU A 207 -6.72 1.02 8.71
N SER A 208 -7.91 1.32 9.22
CA SER A 208 -8.35 2.69 9.45
C SER A 208 -8.98 2.83 10.83
N TYR A 209 -8.67 3.95 11.49
CA TYR A 209 -9.33 4.42 12.69
C TYR A 209 -10.10 5.70 12.39
N LEU A 210 -11.37 5.74 12.78
CA LEU A 210 -12.25 6.89 12.66
C LEU A 210 -12.69 7.34 14.06
N ALA A 211 -12.42 8.58 14.41
CA ALA A 211 -13.04 9.24 15.56
C ALA A 211 -13.97 10.35 15.06
N ARG A 212 -15.25 10.29 15.45
CA ARG A 212 -16.18 11.39 15.16
C ARG A 212 -16.05 12.47 16.23
N GLY A 213 -16.04 13.72 15.78
CA GLY A 213 -16.12 14.86 16.69
C GLY A 213 -17.51 14.98 17.32
N ALA A 214 -17.58 15.61 18.48
CA ALA A 214 -18.84 15.88 19.16
C ALA A 214 -19.52 17.14 18.60
N GLY A 215 -20.82 17.06 18.32
CA GLY A 215 -21.64 18.18 17.84
C GLY A 215 -21.40 18.57 16.37
N ASP A 216 -22.08 19.63 15.93
CA ASP A 216 -22.09 20.08 14.53
C ASP A 216 -20.77 20.72 14.06
N THR A 217 -19.92 21.12 15.01
CA THR A 217 -18.57 21.65 14.79
C THR A 217 -17.49 20.64 15.14
N GLY A 218 -17.88 19.40 15.46
CA GLY A 218 -16.98 18.33 15.85
C GLY A 218 -16.04 17.95 14.70
N LEU A 219 -14.73 18.04 14.95
CA LEU A 219 -13.72 17.57 14.01
C LEU A 219 -13.73 16.04 13.94
N THR A 220 -14.05 15.51 12.77
CA THR A 220 -13.95 14.08 12.49
C THR A 220 -12.57 13.77 11.94
N ILE A 221 -11.94 12.75 12.51
CA ILE A 221 -10.57 12.36 12.22
C ILE A 221 -10.58 10.93 11.69
N VAL A 222 -9.91 10.71 10.56
CA VAL A 222 -9.66 9.38 10.01
C VAL A 222 -8.17 9.20 9.80
N ALA A 223 -7.57 8.26 10.52
CA ALA A 223 -6.22 7.78 10.24
C ALA A 223 -6.34 6.46 9.47
N THR A 224 -5.80 6.39 8.27
CA THR A 224 -5.86 5.21 7.42
C THR A 224 -4.50 4.91 6.83
N GLY A 225 -4.10 3.65 6.78
CA GLY A 225 -2.78 3.30 6.28
C GLY A 225 -2.55 1.81 6.15
N THR A 226 -1.40 1.47 5.61
CA THR A 226 -0.88 0.09 5.51
C THR A 226 0.08 -0.25 6.64
N ALA A 227 0.24 0.66 7.60
CA ALA A 227 1.05 0.47 8.79
C ALA A 227 0.47 -0.63 9.69
N ALA A 228 1.33 -1.22 10.51
CA ALA A 228 0.89 -2.17 11.52
C ALA A 228 -0.10 -1.50 12.50
N GLU A 229 -1.00 -2.28 13.08
CA GLU A 229 -2.00 -1.75 14.02
C GLU A 229 -1.35 -0.99 15.19
N ASP A 230 -0.21 -1.46 15.69
CA ASP A 230 0.53 -0.82 16.78
C ASP A 230 1.10 0.55 16.38
N GLU A 231 1.61 0.69 15.16
CA GLU A 231 2.07 1.97 14.63
C GLU A 231 0.90 2.94 14.43
N LEU A 232 -0.22 2.44 13.89
CA LEU A 232 -1.43 3.26 13.71
C LEU A 232 -2.00 3.73 15.06
N LYS A 233 -1.99 2.86 16.08
CA LYS A 233 -2.35 3.22 17.46
C LYS A 233 -1.40 4.26 18.04
N ALA A 234 -0.08 4.07 17.90
CA ALA A 234 0.91 5.03 18.35
C ALA A 234 0.72 6.40 17.66
N PHE A 235 0.42 6.39 16.37
CA PHE A 235 0.13 7.58 15.59
C PHE A 235 -1.08 8.35 16.13
N VAL A 236 -2.23 7.67 16.31
CA VAL A 236 -3.44 8.32 16.82
C VAL A 236 -3.33 8.69 18.31
N ALA A 237 -2.52 7.97 19.09
CA ALA A 237 -2.24 8.29 20.49
C ALA A 237 -1.46 9.59 20.66
N ALA A 238 -0.61 9.91 19.68
CA ALA A 238 0.24 11.10 19.67
C ALA A 238 -0.48 12.36 19.16
N LEU A 239 -1.71 12.24 18.68
CA LEU A 239 -2.49 13.37 18.15
C LEU A 239 -2.73 14.40 19.26
N LYS A 240 -2.31 15.63 18.98
CA LYS A 240 -2.59 16.79 19.82
C LYS A 240 -3.14 17.92 18.98
N PRO A 241 -4.06 18.73 19.53
CA PRO A 241 -4.51 19.96 18.89
C PRO A 241 -3.33 20.88 18.59
N VAL A 242 -3.32 21.43 17.39
CA VAL A 242 -2.35 22.43 16.95
C VAL A 242 -2.85 23.82 17.34
N THR A 243 -1.96 24.64 17.89
CA THR A 243 -2.26 26.04 18.19
C THR A 243 -2.20 26.85 16.88
N PRO A 244 -3.27 27.58 16.50
CA PRO A 244 -3.25 28.51 15.35
C PRO A 244 -2.06 29.48 15.45
N ALA A 245 -1.40 29.83 14.33
CA ALA A 245 -0.44 30.94 14.36
C ALA A 245 -1.23 32.24 14.51
N GLY A 246 -0.90 33.00 15.55
CA GLY A 246 -1.57 34.26 15.87
C GLY A 246 -1.15 35.41 14.96
#